data_AF-A0A4Y7K5V6-F1
#
_entry.id   AF-A0A4Y7K5V6-F1
#
_cell.length_a   1.000
_cell.length_b   1.000
_cell.length_c   1.000
_cell.angle_alpha   90.00
_cell.angle_beta   90.00
_cell.angle_gamma   90.00
#
_symmetry.space_group_name_H-M   'P 1'
#
loop_
_entity.id
_entity.type
_entity.pdbx_description
1 polymer ?
#
loop_
_entity_poly.entity_id
_entity_poly.type
_entity_poly.pdbx_seq_one_letter_code
_entity_poly.pdbx_strand_id
1 'polypeptide(L)'
;MEHPPLAIFVNGVSAAMNELRPCAPVSLKLVLAQELIKGLRAVSDSLMLYNATRMLRQSESQLFLSLCRAFLEVAYPHSATCFGRCYPGGAALITESKSLFDGVSQLLAVAAPPPPPAPTRELPRVNESEENHVSQNNSDLVAVENGVSSDAQAEHSEQSETPEVDGSEQTSTPAEKQGEEA
;
A
#
# COMPACT_ATOMS: atom_id res chain seq x y z
N MET A 1 0.34 8.25 -3.34
CA MET A 1 0.75 6.83 -3.48
C MET A 1 2.19 6.73 -3.02
N GLU A 2 2.45 6.05 -1.91
CA GLU A 2 3.77 6.02 -1.24
C GLU A 2 4.70 4.94 -1.81
N HIS A 3 4.15 4.02 -2.60
CA HIS A 3 4.90 2.93 -3.19
C HIS A 3 5.14 3.20 -4.69
N PRO A 4 6.38 3.40 -5.14
CA PRO A 4 6.67 3.79 -6.52
C PRO A 4 6.08 2.86 -7.60
N PRO A 5 6.16 1.52 -7.48
CA PRO A 5 5.58 0.63 -8.49
C PRO A 5 4.06 0.78 -8.63
N LEU A 6 3.33 0.92 -7.50
CA LEU A 6 1.88 1.13 -7.55
C LEU A 6 1.51 2.54 -8.01
N ALA A 7 2.33 3.54 -7.70
CA ALA A 7 2.12 4.91 -8.19
C ALA A 7 2.16 4.95 -9.72
N ILE A 8 3.15 4.29 -10.33
CA ILE A 8 3.27 4.20 -11.79
C ILE A 8 2.05 3.48 -12.38
N PHE A 9 1.67 2.33 -11.82
CA PHE A 9 0.48 1.58 -12.26
C PHE A 9 -0.80 2.43 -12.21
N VAL A 10 -1.08 3.07 -11.07
CA VAL A 10 -2.28 3.89 -10.86
C VAL A 10 -2.28 5.12 -11.76
N ASN A 11 -1.14 5.76 -11.97
CA ASN A 11 -1.02 6.88 -12.90
C ASN A 11 -1.29 6.43 -14.33
N GLY A 12 -0.79 5.27 -14.74
CA GLY A 12 -1.08 4.67 -16.04
C GLY A 12 -2.58 4.38 -16.24
N VAL A 13 -3.23 3.77 -15.26
CA VAL A 13 -4.69 3.54 -15.28
C VAL A 13 -5.45 4.87 -15.38
N SER A 14 -5.06 5.86 -14.57
CA SER A 14 -5.72 7.16 -14.55
C SER A 14 -5.57 7.90 -15.87
N ALA A 15 -4.37 7.88 -16.46
CA ALA A 15 -4.10 8.45 -17.77
C ALA A 15 -4.94 7.77 -18.85
N ALA A 16 -4.92 6.44 -18.93
CA ALA A 16 -5.70 5.69 -19.91
C ALA A 16 -7.21 5.95 -19.79
N MET A 17 -7.74 6.02 -18.57
CA MET A 17 -9.16 6.31 -18.34
C MET A 17 -9.51 7.77 -18.65
N ASN A 18 -8.58 8.72 -18.46
CA ASN A 18 -8.79 10.12 -18.81
C ASN A 18 -8.83 10.32 -20.33
N GLU A 19 -7.96 9.65 -21.09
CA GLU A 19 -7.98 9.65 -22.56
C GLU A 19 -9.24 8.97 -23.12
N LEU A 20 -9.71 7.91 -22.47
CA LEU A 20 -10.90 7.18 -22.89
C LEU A 20 -12.21 7.96 -22.64
N ARG A 21 -12.29 8.75 -21.55
CA ARG A 21 -13.55 9.33 -21.04
C ARG A 21 -14.34 10.16 -22.08
N PRO A 22 -13.73 11.03 -22.91
CA PRO A 22 -14.48 11.85 -23.86
C PRO A 22 -15.17 11.05 -24.98
N CYS A 23 -14.71 9.84 -25.25
CA CYS A 23 -15.12 9.06 -26.42
C CYS A 23 -15.37 7.57 -26.11
N ALA A 24 -15.61 7.21 -24.85
CA ALA A 24 -15.70 5.82 -24.40
C ALA A 24 -16.84 5.05 -25.10
N PRO A 25 -16.53 4.15 -26.06
CA PRO A 25 -17.58 3.43 -26.78
C PRO A 25 -18.21 2.39 -25.84
N VAL A 26 -19.53 2.42 -25.71
CA VAL A 26 -20.30 1.55 -24.80
C VAL A 26 -20.11 0.06 -25.14
N SER A 27 -19.96 -0.26 -26.42
CA SER A 27 -19.71 -1.63 -26.91
C SER A 27 -18.43 -2.25 -26.35
N LEU A 28 -17.42 -1.45 -25.98
CA LEU A 28 -16.15 -1.94 -25.44
C LEU A 28 -16.14 -2.08 -23.92
N LYS A 29 -17.22 -1.69 -23.22
CA LYS A 29 -17.28 -1.71 -21.75
C LYS A 29 -16.81 -3.05 -21.16
N LEU A 30 -17.36 -4.17 -21.63
CA LEU A 30 -17.01 -5.48 -21.08
C LEU A 30 -15.57 -5.89 -21.42
N VAL A 31 -15.13 -5.61 -22.64
CA VAL A 31 -13.76 -5.93 -23.09
C VAL A 31 -12.73 -5.16 -22.26
N LEU A 32 -12.92 -3.85 -22.10
CA LEU A 32 -12.00 -3.01 -21.33
C LEU A 32 -12.04 -3.32 -19.83
N ALA A 33 -13.19 -3.72 -19.28
CA ALA A 33 -13.27 -4.21 -17.92
C ALA A 33 -12.37 -5.44 -17.73
N GLN A 34 -12.43 -6.40 -18.67
CA GLN A 34 -11.58 -7.59 -18.63
C GLN A 34 -10.10 -7.25 -18.75
N GLU A 35 -9.71 -6.32 -19.62
CA GLU A 35 -8.30 -5.89 -19.72
C GLU A 35 -7.81 -5.22 -18.44
N LEU A 36 -8.63 -4.38 -17.81
CA LEU A 36 -8.27 -3.79 -16.52
C LEU A 36 -8.13 -4.86 -15.42
N ILE A 37 -9.05 -5.84 -15.37
CA ILE A 37 -8.98 -6.96 -14.42
C ILE A 37 -7.72 -7.80 -14.66
N LYS A 38 -7.35 -8.06 -15.91
CA LYS A 38 -6.08 -8.75 -16.26
C LYS A 38 -4.86 -7.98 -15.75
N GLY A 39 -4.83 -6.66 -15.93
CA GLY A 39 -3.76 -5.81 -15.41
C GLY A 39 -3.65 -5.87 -13.88
N LEU A 40 -4.78 -5.76 -13.18
CA LEU A 40 -4.84 -5.90 -11.72
C LEU A 40 -4.40 -7.30 -11.26
N ARG A 41 -4.80 -8.36 -11.96
CA ARG A 41 -4.35 -9.73 -11.69
C ARG A 41 -2.85 -9.86 -11.89
N ALA A 42 -2.28 -9.31 -12.94
CA ALA A 42 -0.83 -9.35 -13.16
C ALA A 42 -0.05 -8.68 -12.02
N VAL A 43 -0.57 -7.58 -11.45
CA VAL A 43 0.01 -6.97 -10.24
C VAL A 43 -0.07 -7.92 -9.05
N SER A 44 -1.23 -8.50 -8.78
CA SER A 44 -1.43 -9.49 -7.71
C SER A 44 -0.50 -10.70 -7.84
N ASP A 45 -0.40 -11.27 -9.03
CA ASP A 45 0.46 -12.42 -9.33
C ASP A 45 1.94 -12.05 -9.12
N SER A 46 2.35 -10.84 -9.52
CA SER A 46 3.71 -10.34 -9.28
C SER A 46 4.02 -10.19 -7.80
N LEU A 47 3.07 -9.70 -6.99
CA LEU A 47 3.23 -9.61 -5.53
C LEU A 47 3.37 -11.01 -4.90
N MET A 48 2.51 -11.94 -5.29
CA MET A 48 2.55 -13.33 -4.79
C MET A 48 3.84 -14.04 -5.19
N LEU A 49 4.28 -13.86 -6.44
CA LEU A 49 5.54 -14.41 -6.92
C LEU A 49 6.74 -13.83 -6.17
N TYR A 50 6.75 -12.51 -5.94
CA TYR A 50 7.80 -11.86 -5.17
C TYR A 50 7.89 -12.42 -3.75
N ASN A 51 6.75 -12.58 -3.08
CA ASN A 51 6.69 -13.20 -1.75
C ASN A 51 7.20 -14.65 -1.74
N ALA A 52 6.86 -15.44 -2.75
CA ALA A 52 7.25 -16.85 -2.81
C ALA A 52 8.74 -17.06 -3.13
N THR A 53 9.37 -16.11 -3.82
CA THR A 53 10.74 -16.28 -4.36
C THR A 53 11.80 -15.50 -3.61
N ARG A 54 11.43 -14.47 -2.84
CA ARG A 54 12.39 -13.60 -2.13
C ARG A 54 12.34 -13.82 -0.63
N MET A 55 13.52 -14.06 -0.06
CA MET A 55 13.72 -13.94 1.38
C MET A 55 13.87 -12.45 1.72
N LEU A 56 12.84 -11.86 2.31
CA LEU A 56 12.84 -10.46 2.73
C LEU A 56 13.36 -10.32 4.15
N ARG A 57 14.21 -9.33 4.39
CA ARG A 57 14.56 -8.92 5.75
C ARG A 57 13.36 -8.28 6.45
N GLN A 58 13.39 -8.17 7.78
CA GLN A 58 12.25 -7.64 8.55
C GLN A 58 11.81 -6.22 8.13
N SER A 59 12.74 -5.34 7.77
CA SER A 59 12.41 -3.99 7.28
C SER A 59 11.80 -4.02 5.88
N GLU A 60 12.30 -4.88 4.99
CA GLU A 60 11.80 -5.07 3.64
C GLU A 60 10.43 -5.75 3.63
N SER A 61 10.20 -6.71 4.52
CA SER A 61 8.93 -7.42 4.65
C SER A 61 7.81 -6.47 5.11
N GLN A 62 8.08 -5.56 6.04
CA GLN A 62 7.11 -4.52 6.43
C GLN A 62 6.75 -3.60 5.27
N LEU A 63 7.75 -3.11 4.51
CA LEU A 63 7.50 -2.27 3.34
C LEU A 63 6.71 -3.02 2.25
N PHE A 64 7.03 -4.30 2.03
CA PHE A 64 6.33 -5.16 1.10
C PHE A 64 4.88 -5.43 1.52
N LEU A 65 4.62 -5.69 2.80
CA LEU A 65 3.25 -5.87 3.30
C LEU A 65 2.45 -4.56 3.20
N SER A 66 3.09 -3.40 3.44
CA SER A 66 2.46 -2.09 3.19
C SER A 66 2.09 -1.93 1.70
N LEU A 67 2.97 -2.34 0.80
CA LEU A 67 2.71 -2.36 -0.65
C LEU A 67 1.50 -3.25 -0.99
N CYS A 68 1.46 -4.48 -0.46
CA CYS A 68 0.33 -5.39 -0.64
C CYS A 68 -1.00 -4.81 -0.13
N ARG A 69 -0.97 -4.14 1.04
CA ARG A 69 -2.13 -3.43 1.60
C ARG A 69 -2.57 -2.29 0.69
N ALA A 70 -1.63 -1.44 0.25
CA ALA A 70 -1.93 -0.32 -0.64
C ALA A 70 -2.51 -0.77 -1.98
N PHE A 71 -2.10 -1.94 -2.49
CA PHE A 71 -2.73 -2.54 -3.67
C PHE A 71 -4.23 -2.80 -3.46
N LEU A 72 -4.60 -3.47 -2.37
CA LEU A 72 -5.99 -3.86 -2.09
C LEU A 72 -6.87 -2.68 -1.64
N GLU A 73 -6.32 -1.77 -0.85
CA GLU A 73 -7.09 -0.69 -0.21
C GLU A 73 -7.11 0.60 -1.04
N VAL A 74 -6.12 0.80 -1.92
CA VAL A 74 -5.98 2.05 -2.68
C VAL A 74 -6.00 1.80 -4.19
N ALA A 75 -5.04 1.03 -4.72
CA ALA A 75 -4.88 0.89 -6.17
C ALA A 75 -6.09 0.21 -6.84
N TYR A 76 -6.58 -0.87 -6.24
CA TYR A 76 -7.71 -1.62 -6.74
C TYR A 76 -9.04 -0.82 -6.71
N PRO A 77 -9.46 -0.22 -5.57
CA PRO A 77 -10.65 0.62 -5.52
C PRO A 77 -10.56 1.85 -6.42
N HIS A 78 -9.37 2.45 -6.53
CA HIS A 78 -9.14 3.56 -7.46
C HIS A 78 -9.37 3.14 -8.91
N SER A 79 -8.83 1.99 -9.32
CA SER A 79 -9.03 1.44 -10.67
C SER A 79 -10.50 1.20 -10.98
N ALA A 80 -11.26 0.62 -10.04
CA ALA A 80 -12.70 0.42 -10.17
C ALA A 80 -13.44 1.77 -10.31
N THR A 81 -13.08 2.76 -9.50
CA THR A 81 -13.68 4.09 -9.53
C THR A 81 -13.41 4.81 -10.85
N CYS A 82 -12.17 4.78 -11.34
CA CYS A 82 -11.80 5.36 -12.63
C CYS A 82 -12.59 4.72 -13.77
N PHE A 83 -12.72 3.40 -13.77
CA PHE A 83 -13.49 2.68 -14.78
C PHE A 83 -15.00 3.02 -14.71
N GLY A 84 -15.56 3.13 -13.51
CA GLY A 84 -16.94 3.56 -13.29
C GLY A 84 -17.23 4.98 -13.76
N ARG A 85 -16.23 5.86 -13.81
CA ARG A 85 -16.37 7.22 -14.39
C ARG A 85 -16.41 7.20 -15.92
N CYS A 86 -15.84 6.20 -16.57
CA CYS A 86 -15.92 6.02 -18.01
C CYS A 86 -17.20 5.29 -18.42
N TYR A 87 -17.69 4.39 -17.58
CA TYR A 87 -18.85 3.55 -17.88
C TYR A 87 -19.83 3.48 -16.69
N PRO A 88 -21.11 3.86 -16.87
CA PRO A 88 -22.13 3.70 -15.85
C PRO A 88 -22.23 2.24 -15.37
N GLY A 89 -22.15 2.02 -14.05
CA GLY A 89 -22.11 0.67 -13.46
C GLY A 89 -20.84 -0.12 -13.76
N GLY A 90 -19.81 0.49 -14.36
CA GLY A 90 -18.54 -0.17 -14.67
C GLY A 90 -17.75 -0.56 -13.41
N ALA A 91 -17.80 0.25 -12.35
CA ALA A 91 -17.11 -0.04 -11.10
C ALA A 91 -17.51 -1.41 -10.52
N ALA A 92 -18.80 -1.77 -10.61
CA ALA A 92 -19.32 -3.06 -10.14
C ALA A 92 -18.60 -4.25 -10.79
N LEU A 93 -18.40 -4.19 -12.11
CA LEU A 93 -17.69 -5.22 -12.87
C LEU A 93 -16.26 -5.45 -12.39
N ILE A 94 -15.57 -4.37 -11.98
CA ILE A 94 -14.22 -4.46 -11.44
C ILE A 94 -14.26 -4.97 -10.00
N THR A 95 -15.21 -4.52 -9.17
CA THR A 95 -15.34 -4.94 -7.78
C THR A 95 -15.75 -6.40 -7.62
N GLU A 96 -16.52 -6.95 -8.56
CA GLU A 96 -16.91 -8.37 -8.58
C GLU A 96 -15.71 -9.31 -8.74
N SER A 97 -14.60 -8.81 -9.29
CA SER A 97 -13.38 -9.60 -9.47
C SER A 97 -12.46 -9.61 -8.22
N LYS A 98 -12.94 -9.14 -7.06
CA LYS A 98 -12.11 -8.98 -5.85
C LYS A 98 -11.50 -10.30 -5.36
N SER A 99 -12.23 -11.41 -5.49
CA SER A 99 -11.77 -12.74 -5.05
C SER A 99 -10.50 -13.21 -5.77
N LEU A 100 -10.18 -12.62 -6.92
CA LEU A 100 -8.92 -12.90 -7.63
C LEU A 100 -7.68 -12.47 -6.85
N PHE A 101 -7.84 -11.62 -5.84
CA PHE A 101 -6.76 -11.08 -5.02
C PHE A 101 -6.74 -11.67 -3.61
N ASP A 102 -7.48 -12.77 -3.38
CA ASP A 102 -7.57 -13.42 -2.06
C ASP A 102 -6.20 -13.92 -1.58
N GLY A 103 -5.29 -14.29 -2.48
CA GLY A 103 -3.91 -14.64 -2.12
C GLY A 103 -3.17 -13.50 -1.42
N VAL A 104 -3.30 -12.27 -1.94
CA VAL A 104 -2.70 -11.07 -1.32
C VAL A 104 -3.40 -10.75 0.01
N SER A 105 -4.72 -10.96 0.09
CA SER A 105 -5.47 -10.77 1.34
C SER A 105 -5.02 -11.76 2.43
N GLN A 106 -4.81 -13.03 2.07
CA GLN A 106 -4.32 -14.07 2.99
C GLN A 106 -2.89 -13.80 3.45
N LEU A 107 -2.03 -13.32 2.55
CA LEU A 107 -0.67 -12.91 2.88
C LEU A 107 -0.65 -11.84 3.98
N LEU A 108 -1.53 -10.84 3.89
CA LEU A 108 -1.67 -9.81 4.92
C LEU A 108 -2.23 -10.35 6.24
N ALA A 109 -3.14 -11.33 6.18
CA ALA A 109 -3.72 -11.94 7.37
C ALA A 109 -2.70 -12.77 8.15
N VAL A 110 -1.82 -13.52 7.46
CA VAL A 110 -0.75 -14.30 8.10
C VAL A 110 0.29 -13.41 8.78
N ALA A 111 0.55 -12.23 8.20
CA ALA A 111 1.51 -11.28 8.76
C ALA A 111 0.96 -10.44 9.93
N ALA A 112 -0.35 -10.50 10.21
CA ALA A 112 -0.94 -9.78 11.32
C ALA A 112 -0.49 -10.41 12.66
N PRO A 113 -0.06 -9.61 13.65
CA PRO A 113 0.28 -10.16 14.96
C PRO A 113 -0.95 -10.83 15.60
N PRO A 114 -0.77 -11.95 16.33
CA PRO A 114 -1.87 -12.60 17.01
C PRO A 114 -2.55 -11.65 18.01
N PRO A 115 -3.88 -11.74 18.17
CA PRO A 115 -4.58 -10.90 19.13
C PRO A 115 -4.03 -11.15 20.54
N PRO A 116 -3.97 -10.10 21.40
CA PRO A 116 -3.49 -10.27 22.76
C PRO A 116 -4.36 -11.30 23.50
N PRO A 117 -3.78 -12.15 24.37
CA PRO A 117 -4.53 -13.11 25.15
C PRO A 117 -5.56 -12.35 26.01
N ALA A 118 -6.82 -12.80 25.97
CA ALA A 118 -7.89 -12.24 26.78
C ALA A 118 -7.49 -12.28 28.26
N PRO A 119 -7.85 -11.26 29.07
CA PRO A 119 -7.54 -11.26 30.49
C PRO A 119 -8.17 -12.48 31.15
N THR A 120 -7.31 -13.34 31.73
CA THR A 120 -7.71 -14.48 32.56
C THR A 120 -8.63 -13.97 33.66
N ARG A 121 -9.92 -14.33 33.57
CA ARG A 121 -10.88 -14.07 34.62
C ARG A 121 -10.53 -15.00 35.79
N GLU A 122 -9.85 -14.48 36.80
CA GLU A 122 -9.57 -15.24 38.03
C GLU A 122 -10.89 -15.72 38.64
N LEU A 123 -10.96 -17.02 38.91
CA LEU A 123 -12.05 -17.64 39.66
C LEU A 123 -11.97 -17.17 41.12
N PRO A 124 -13.08 -16.76 41.77
CA PRO A 124 -13.05 -16.33 43.15
C PRO A 124 -12.62 -17.49 44.07
N ARG A 125 -11.49 -17.33 44.77
CA ARG A 125 -11.16 -18.15 45.95
C ARG A 125 -12.10 -17.76 47.08
N VAL A 126 -12.96 -18.68 47.49
CA VAL A 126 -13.69 -18.63 48.76
C VAL A 126 -12.67 -18.90 49.86
N ASN A 127 -12.31 -17.88 50.63
CA ASN A 127 -11.63 -18.04 51.92
C ASN A 127 -12.61 -17.64 53.02
N GLU A 128 -13.09 -18.63 53.77
CA GLU A 128 -13.65 -18.44 55.10
C GLU A 128 -12.51 -18.52 56.11
N SER A 129 -12.42 -17.53 57.01
CA SER A 129 -12.09 -17.62 58.45
C SER A 129 -11.38 -16.34 58.95
N GLU A 130 -12.18 -15.52 59.63
CA GLU A 130 -11.96 -14.88 60.95
C GLU A 130 -10.66 -14.13 61.31
N GLU A 131 -10.84 -12.80 61.50
CA GLU A 131 -10.45 -11.94 62.65
C GLU A 131 -9.06 -12.10 63.31
N ASN A 132 -8.21 -11.05 63.30
CA ASN A 132 -8.18 -10.02 64.35
C ASN A 132 -6.94 -9.06 64.28
N HIS A 133 -7.20 -7.81 64.69
CA HIS A 133 -6.31 -6.87 65.39
C HIS A 133 -5.26 -5.96 64.67
N VAL A 134 -5.69 -4.71 64.45
CA VAL A 134 -5.08 -3.40 64.81
C VAL A 134 -3.54 -3.25 64.88
N SER A 135 -3.00 -2.26 64.15
CA SER A 135 -2.11 -1.20 64.69
C SER A 135 -1.98 0.02 63.75
N GLN A 136 -2.15 1.20 64.33
CA GLN A 136 -1.89 2.53 63.75
C GLN A 136 -0.38 2.80 63.59
N ASN A 137 0.01 3.56 62.57
CA ASN A 137 0.77 4.80 62.78
C ASN A 137 0.81 5.71 61.54
N ASN A 138 0.65 7.00 61.78
CA ASN A 138 0.84 8.12 60.85
C ASN A 138 2.29 8.20 60.35
N SER A 139 2.52 8.78 59.16
CA SER A 139 3.44 9.92 58.98
C SER A 139 3.38 10.52 57.57
N ASP A 140 3.56 11.83 57.62
CA ASP A 140 3.47 12.93 56.66
C ASP A 140 4.20 12.89 55.30
N LEU A 141 3.79 13.87 54.47
CA LEU A 141 4.36 14.32 53.20
C LEU A 141 5.88 14.55 53.23
N VAL A 142 6.55 14.35 52.09
CA VAL A 142 7.58 15.28 51.60
C VAL A 142 7.58 15.33 50.07
N ALA A 143 7.36 16.53 49.52
CA ALA A 143 7.65 16.90 48.14
C ALA A 143 9.13 17.25 47.99
N VAL A 144 9.79 16.84 46.90
CA VAL A 144 10.99 17.55 46.41
C VAL A 144 11.08 17.50 44.89
N GLU A 145 11.33 18.69 44.36
CA GLU A 145 11.56 19.13 42.99
C GLU A 145 13.03 18.87 42.53
N ASN A 146 13.25 18.71 41.23
CA ASN A 146 14.46 19.04 40.43
C ASN A 146 14.34 18.28 39.08
N GLY A 147 14.44 18.84 37.88
CA GLY A 147 15.22 19.99 37.42
C GLY A 147 16.48 19.50 36.71
N VAL A 148 16.51 19.47 35.37
CA VAL A 148 17.67 19.90 34.52
C VAL A 148 17.35 19.80 33.02
N SER A 149 17.84 20.79 32.28
CA SER A 149 17.76 21.01 30.83
C SER A 149 18.95 20.42 30.06
N SER A 150 18.82 20.37 28.72
CA SER A 150 19.85 20.49 27.64
C SER A 150 19.53 19.51 26.51
N ASP A 151 19.75 19.77 25.22
CA ASP A 151 20.14 20.95 24.44
C ASP A 151 19.76 20.60 22.99
N ALA A 152 19.28 21.56 22.21
CA ALA A 152 18.97 21.37 20.79
C ALA A 152 20.09 22.01 19.96
N GLN A 153 20.73 21.24 19.08
CA GLN A 153 21.66 21.77 18.08
C GLN A 153 21.10 21.49 16.69
N ALA A 154 20.93 22.58 15.94
CA ALA A 154 20.37 22.62 14.61
C ALA A 154 21.43 23.11 13.60
N GLU A 155 21.36 22.50 12.42
CA GLU A 155 21.62 23.05 11.07
C GLU A 155 23.08 23.14 10.56
N HIS A 156 23.29 22.44 9.44
CA HIS A 156 24.39 22.65 8.50
C HIS A 156 23.78 22.90 7.11
N SER A 157 24.21 23.99 6.48
CA SER A 157 23.88 24.44 5.13
C SER A 157 24.47 23.56 4.04
N GLU A 158 23.81 23.41 2.88
CA GLU A 158 24.50 23.33 1.58
C GLU A 158 23.64 23.97 0.47
N GLN A 159 24.33 24.68 -0.43
CA GLN A 159 23.86 25.45 -1.58
C GLN A 159 24.52 24.89 -2.87
N SER A 160 24.08 25.38 -4.03
CA SER A 160 24.58 25.17 -5.42
C SER A 160 23.95 24.03 -6.23
N GLU A 161 23.73 24.12 -7.54
CA GLU A 161 23.74 25.18 -8.58
C GLU A 161 23.14 24.51 -9.85
N THR A 162 22.49 25.26 -10.72
CA THR A 162 22.09 24.86 -12.08
C THR A 162 23.23 25.11 -13.08
N PRO A 163 23.24 24.44 -14.25
CA PRO A 163 22.90 25.19 -15.47
C PRO A 163 22.11 24.39 -16.55
N GLU A 164 21.56 25.15 -17.50
CA GLU A 164 20.78 24.73 -18.69
C GLU A 164 21.63 24.62 -20.00
N VAL A 165 20.97 24.14 -21.08
CA VAL A 165 21.26 24.25 -22.55
C VAL A 165 22.20 23.15 -23.11
N ASP A 166 22.02 22.45 -24.25
CA ASP A 166 21.38 22.60 -25.60
C ASP A 166 21.13 21.15 -26.15
N GLY A 167 20.13 20.76 -26.94
CA GLY A 167 19.81 21.21 -28.29
C GLY A 167 20.58 20.41 -29.39
N SER A 168 20.02 19.33 -29.94
CA SER A 168 20.20 18.90 -31.36
C SER A 168 19.45 17.60 -31.70
N GLU A 169 18.52 17.72 -32.66
CA GLU A 169 17.85 16.66 -33.41
C GLU A 169 18.83 15.87 -34.30
N GLN A 170 18.55 14.58 -34.56
CA GLN A 170 18.76 14.01 -35.89
C GLN A 170 17.93 12.74 -36.15
N THR A 171 17.04 12.90 -37.13
CA THR A 171 16.29 11.92 -37.90
C THR A 171 17.20 10.99 -38.70
N SER A 172 16.88 9.69 -38.77
CA SER A 172 17.31 8.83 -39.87
C SER A 172 16.37 7.63 -40.09
N THR A 173 15.60 7.68 -41.17
CA THR A 173 15.03 6.54 -41.92
C THR A 173 16.12 5.89 -42.80
N PRO A 174 15.95 4.61 -43.18
CA PRO A 174 15.92 4.26 -44.62
C PRO A 174 14.83 3.20 -44.91
N ALA A 175 13.96 3.37 -45.92
CA ALA A 175 14.16 3.25 -47.37
C ALA A 175 14.28 1.80 -47.89
N GLU A 176 13.37 1.51 -48.83
CA GLU A 176 13.08 0.26 -49.55
C GLU A 176 14.27 -0.42 -50.24
N LYS A 177 14.17 -1.74 -50.42
CA LYS A 177 14.81 -2.47 -51.52
C LYS A 177 13.81 -3.38 -52.22
N GLN A 178 13.51 -3.03 -53.47
CA GLN A 178 13.08 -3.94 -54.53
C GLN A 178 14.25 -4.84 -54.98
N GLY A 179 13.89 -6.02 -55.48
CA GLY A 179 14.71 -7.02 -56.17
C GLY A 179 13.93 -8.34 -56.11
N GLU A 180 13.17 -8.76 -57.13
CA GLU A 180 13.57 -9.23 -58.47
C GLU A 180 14.64 -10.33 -58.38
N GLU A 181 14.23 -11.61 -58.42
CA GLU A 181 14.65 -12.59 -59.44
C GLU A 181 13.95 -13.95 -59.26
N ALA A 182 13.62 -14.55 -60.43
CA ALA A 182 13.38 -15.97 -60.76
C ALA A 182 12.17 -16.73 -60.16
#